data_AF-A0A848MDF6-F1
#
_entry.id   AF-A0A848MDF6-F1
#
_cell.length_a   1.000
_cell.length_b   1.000
_cell.length_c   1.000
_cell.angle_alpha   90.00
_cell.angle_beta   90.00
_cell.angle_gamma   90.00
#
_symmetry.space_group_name_H-M   'P 1'
#
loop_
_entity.id
_entity.type
_entity.pdbx_description
1 polymer ?
#
loop_
_entity_poly.entity_id
_entity_poly.type
_entity_poly.pdbx_seq_one_letter_code
_entity_poly.pdbx_strand_id
1 'polypeptide(L)'
;MSIYCSIKLTEDTQFDLYSEYPLKNKLDEISVIFKEKNNEVCIFRDTIQEAVTTIYRGLSKCVTNQMTLNSTLDIGRVGEKWNIWTNDLSDEVDEDEEDVYQQYWIWSSRDFQTWVYQKGGKSYVELSPSYRWHYLEPIENEVVITFEEFMKGYKPIVIEITSEKLTKVLDLLKKIKHDLGIS
;
A
#
# COMPACT_ATOMS: atom_id res chain seq x y z
N MET A 1 20.04 3.73 10.00
CA MET A 1 19.01 4.00 8.97
C MET A 1 19.03 5.47 8.61
N SER A 2 19.14 5.78 7.32
CA SER A 2 18.94 7.13 6.79
C SER A 2 17.78 7.13 5.79
N ILE A 3 17.12 8.27 5.67
CA ILE A 3 16.11 8.47 4.62
C ILE A 3 16.87 8.55 3.29
N TYR A 4 16.55 7.65 2.37
CA TYR A 4 17.01 7.72 0.99
C TYR A 4 16.18 8.75 0.22
N CYS A 5 14.86 8.68 0.35
CA CYS A 5 13.93 9.55 -0.35
C CYS A 5 12.61 9.70 0.43
N SER A 6 11.98 10.86 0.31
CA SER A 6 10.63 11.13 0.81
C SER A 6 9.69 11.43 -0.35
N ILE A 7 8.62 10.66 -0.46
CA ILE A 7 7.52 10.86 -1.41
C ILE A 7 6.39 11.57 -0.68
N LYS A 8 6.29 12.89 -0.85
CA LYS A 8 5.19 13.67 -0.25
C LYS A 8 3.89 13.46 -1.03
N LEU A 9 2.85 13.00 -0.34
CA LEU A 9 1.51 12.81 -0.92
C LEU A 9 0.62 14.05 -0.70
N THR A 10 0.75 14.69 0.46
CA THR A 10 0.10 15.97 0.79
C THR A 10 1.10 16.83 1.56
N GLU A 11 0.64 17.90 2.23
CA GLU A 11 1.47 18.67 3.16
C GLU A 11 1.74 17.92 4.48
N ASP A 12 0.81 17.06 4.90
CA ASP A 12 0.87 16.36 6.19
C ASP A 12 1.20 14.87 6.07
N THR A 13 1.22 14.32 4.85
CA THR A 13 1.39 12.88 4.61
C THR A 13 2.50 12.57 3.62
N GLN A 14 3.36 11.60 3.94
CA GLN A 14 4.45 11.16 3.06
C GLN A 14 4.82 9.69 3.27
N PHE A 15 5.47 9.11 2.26
CA PHE A 15 6.22 7.87 2.38
C PHE A 15 7.71 8.16 2.45
N ASP A 16 8.37 7.68 3.50
CA ASP A 16 9.82 7.72 3.62
C ASP A 16 10.42 6.37 3.31
N LEU A 17 11.30 6.33 2.31
CA LEU A 17 12.07 5.16 1.94
C LEU A 17 13.37 5.20 2.73
N TYR A 18 13.48 4.32 3.72
CA TYR A 18 14.65 4.19 4.57
C TYR A 18 15.53 3.04 4.10
N SER A 19 16.84 3.25 4.20
CA SER A 19 17.82 2.17 4.06
C SER A 19 18.78 2.18 5.25
N GLU A 20 19.27 1.01 5.63
CA GLU A 20 20.33 0.89 6.63
C GLU A 20 21.69 1.34 6.06
N TYR A 21 21.92 1.06 4.78
CA TYR A 21 23.15 1.35 4.07
C TYR A 21 22.88 2.22 2.83
N PRO A 22 23.86 2.99 2.32
CA PRO A 22 23.68 3.70 1.06
C PRO A 22 23.25 2.76 -0.07
N LEU A 23 22.20 3.12 -0.80
CA LEU A 23 21.73 2.34 -1.96
C LEU A 23 22.78 2.38 -3.07
N LYS A 24 23.19 1.21 -3.54
CA LYS A 24 24.15 0.95 -4.61
C LYS A 24 23.51 0.26 -5.81
N ASN A 25 22.46 -0.53 -5.60
CA ASN A 25 21.76 -1.25 -6.66
C ASN A 25 20.28 -1.46 -6.32
N LYS A 26 19.51 -1.89 -7.32
CA LYS A 26 18.06 -2.06 -7.24
C LYS A 26 17.56 -3.16 -6.28
N LEU A 27 18.43 -4.07 -5.86
CA LEU A 27 18.09 -5.16 -4.93
C LEU A 27 18.43 -4.83 -3.48
N ASP A 28 18.93 -3.63 -3.20
CA ASP A 28 19.20 -3.22 -1.84
C ASP A 28 17.89 -3.06 -1.06
N GLU A 29 17.90 -3.55 0.18
CA GLU A 29 16.75 -3.58 1.07
C GLU A 29 16.38 -2.17 1.56
N ILE A 30 15.08 -1.93 1.66
CA ILE A 30 14.52 -0.72 2.23
C ILE A 30 13.34 -1.03 3.15
N SER A 31 12.99 -0.06 3.97
CA SER A 31 11.70 0.02 4.64
C SER A 31 10.94 1.24 4.13
N VAL A 32 9.64 1.09 3.84
CA VAL A 32 8.76 2.23 3.60
C VAL A 32 8.00 2.55 4.88
N ILE A 33 8.19 3.77 5.37
CA ILE A 33 7.48 4.30 6.52
C ILE A 33 6.45 5.30 6.03
N PHE A 34 5.18 5.06 6.33
CA PHE A 34 4.14 6.07 6.16
C PHE A 34 4.17 7.02 7.35
N LYS A 35 4.11 8.32 7.07
CA LYS A 35 4.01 9.37 8.07
C LYS A 35 2.77 10.21 7.86
N GLU A 36 2.03 10.42 8.93
CA GLU A 36 0.93 11.38 9.02
C GLU A 36 1.04 12.14 10.34
N LYS A 37 1.32 13.44 10.28
CA LYS A 37 1.53 14.29 11.47
C LYS A 37 2.58 13.70 12.42
N ASN A 38 2.16 13.22 13.59
CA ASN A 38 3.03 12.64 14.63
C ASN A 38 3.03 11.10 14.62
N ASN A 39 2.31 10.47 13.69
CA ASN A 39 2.24 9.03 13.56
C ASN A 39 3.16 8.55 12.45
N GLU A 40 3.92 7.50 12.73
CA GLU A 40 4.73 6.81 11.74
C GLU A 40 4.53 5.31 11.86
N VAL A 41 4.37 4.64 10.72
CA VAL A 41 4.15 3.18 10.66
C VAL A 41 4.93 2.58 9.50
N CYS A 42 5.52 1.40 9.73
CA CYS A 42 6.20 0.64 8.68
C CYS A 42 5.18 -0.15 7.86
N ILE A 43 5.09 0.15 6.57
CA ILE A 43 4.04 -0.39 5.69
C ILE A 43 4.59 -1.32 4.59
N PHE A 44 5.92 -1.41 4.48
CA PHE A 44 6.59 -2.28 3.53
C PHE A 44 8.05 -2.52 3.92
N ARG A 45 8.57 -3.73 3.68
CA ARG A 45 9.99 -4.07 3.75
C ARG A 45 10.33 -5.08 2.67
N ASP A 46 11.19 -4.69 1.74
CA ASP A 46 11.72 -5.52 0.68
C ASP A 46 12.81 -4.70 -0.05
N THR A 47 13.12 -5.03 -1.30
CA THR A 47 14.02 -4.28 -2.17
C THR A 47 13.46 -2.93 -2.61
N ILE A 48 14.36 -1.97 -2.87
CA ILE A 48 14.03 -0.68 -3.50
C ILE A 48 13.35 -0.86 -4.86
N GLN A 49 13.72 -1.90 -5.63
CA GLN A 49 13.07 -2.23 -6.90
C GLN A 49 11.57 -2.46 -6.72
N GLU A 50 11.19 -3.32 -5.78
CA GLU A 50 9.79 -3.68 -5.55
C GLU A 50 9.01 -2.47 -5.03
N ALA A 51 9.56 -1.78 -4.02
CA ALA A 51 8.95 -0.59 -3.47
C ALA A 51 8.62 0.45 -4.55
N VAL A 52 9.61 0.85 -5.34
CA VAL A 52 9.48 1.90 -6.35
C VAL A 52 8.61 1.45 -7.52
N THR A 53 8.76 0.20 -7.98
CA THR A 53 8.03 -0.29 -9.16
C THR A 53 6.54 -0.39 -8.90
N THR A 54 6.15 -0.88 -7.74
CA THR A 54 4.75 -1.21 -7.47
C THR A 54 3.94 0.07 -7.24
N ILE A 55 4.46 1.04 -6.48
CA ILE A 55 3.81 2.36 -6.36
C ILE A 55 3.81 3.13 -7.68
N TYR A 56 4.90 3.07 -8.47
CA TYR A 56 4.96 3.71 -9.78
C TYR A 56 3.89 3.17 -10.73
N ARG A 57 3.75 1.85 -10.81
CA ARG A 57 2.71 1.20 -11.63
C ARG A 57 1.31 1.59 -11.16
N GLY A 58 1.07 1.55 -9.85
CA GLY A 58 -0.18 1.96 -9.22
C GLY A 58 -0.62 3.37 -9.64
N LEU A 59 0.25 4.34 -9.38
CA LEU A 59 0.02 5.75 -9.66
C LEU A 59 -0.02 6.06 -11.16
N SER A 60 0.78 5.36 -11.99
CA SER A 60 0.76 5.56 -13.44
C SER A 60 -0.57 5.13 -14.05
N LYS A 61 -1.13 4.01 -13.58
CA LYS A 61 -2.45 3.54 -14.02
C LYS A 61 -3.58 4.47 -13.59
N CYS A 62 -3.40 5.25 -12.52
CA CYS A 62 -4.35 6.32 -12.19
C CYS A 62 -4.34 7.42 -13.27
N VAL A 63 -3.18 7.83 -13.78
CA VAL A 63 -3.13 8.87 -14.83
C VAL A 63 -3.88 8.43 -16.10
N THR A 64 -3.92 7.12 -16.38
CA THR A 64 -4.60 6.53 -17.55
C THR A 64 -6.02 6.03 -17.27
N ASN A 65 -6.60 6.31 -16.10
CA ASN A 65 -7.92 5.83 -15.66
C ASN A 65 -8.08 4.31 -15.54
N GLN A 66 -6.97 3.57 -15.51
CA GLN A 66 -6.93 2.11 -15.44
C GLN A 66 -7.05 1.55 -14.01
N MET A 67 -7.16 2.39 -12.98
CA MET A 67 -7.42 2.00 -11.58
C MET A 67 -8.77 2.52 -11.06
N THR A 68 -9.75 2.72 -11.95
CA THR A 68 -11.07 3.22 -11.53
C THR A 68 -11.80 2.14 -10.74
N LEU A 69 -12.17 2.44 -9.49
CA LEU A 69 -13.00 1.56 -8.68
C LEU A 69 -14.30 1.24 -9.42
N ASN A 70 -14.70 -0.02 -9.37
CA ASN A 70 -16.02 -0.44 -9.83
C ASN A 70 -17.14 0.30 -9.07
N SER A 71 -18.38 0.20 -9.56
CA SER A 71 -19.51 0.90 -8.95
C SER A 71 -19.83 0.42 -7.52
N THR A 72 -19.42 -0.79 -7.14
CA THR A 72 -19.72 -1.42 -5.86
C THR A 72 -18.71 -1.09 -4.76
N LEU A 73 -17.53 -0.57 -5.11
CA LEU A 73 -16.51 -0.14 -4.16
C LEU A 73 -16.52 1.37 -3.94
N ASP A 74 -16.60 1.74 -2.66
CA ASP A 74 -16.50 3.12 -2.20
C ASP A 74 -15.08 3.47 -1.77
N ILE A 75 -14.80 4.77 -1.73
CA ILE A 75 -13.53 5.32 -1.23
C ILE A 75 -13.35 4.91 0.24
N GLY A 76 -12.18 4.37 0.58
CA GLY A 76 -11.83 3.92 1.92
C GLY A 76 -12.37 2.53 2.28
N ARG A 77 -12.81 1.74 1.29
CA ARG A 77 -13.41 0.43 1.54
C ARG A 77 -12.67 -0.72 0.85
N VAL A 78 -11.59 -0.45 0.11
CA VAL A 78 -10.89 -1.49 -0.64
C VAL A 78 -10.27 -2.50 0.32
N GLY A 79 -9.51 -2.03 1.31
CA GLY A 79 -8.90 -2.92 2.29
C GLY A 79 -9.93 -3.62 3.19
N GLU A 80 -11.06 -2.98 3.47
CA GLU A 80 -12.12 -3.57 4.31
C GLU A 80 -12.72 -4.78 3.59
N LYS A 81 -13.06 -4.57 2.30
CA LYS A 81 -13.65 -5.60 1.45
C LYS A 81 -12.67 -6.72 1.16
N TRP A 82 -11.40 -6.40 0.99
CA TRP A 82 -10.37 -7.41 0.87
C TRP A 82 -10.23 -8.24 2.15
N ASN A 83 -10.20 -7.62 3.34
CA ASN A 83 -10.12 -8.38 4.59
C ASN A 83 -11.33 -9.30 4.79
N ILE A 84 -12.54 -8.84 4.47
CA ILE A 84 -13.75 -9.69 4.52
C ILE A 84 -13.64 -10.83 3.53
N TRP A 85 -13.29 -10.53 2.28
CA TRP A 85 -13.13 -11.54 1.24
C TRP A 85 -12.11 -12.60 1.64
N THR A 86 -10.92 -12.19 2.11
CA THR A 86 -9.88 -13.10 2.59
C THR A 86 -10.31 -13.91 3.81
N ASN A 87 -11.06 -13.34 4.75
CA ASN A 87 -11.58 -14.08 5.89
C ASN A 87 -12.65 -15.12 5.48
N ASP A 88 -13.45 -14.77 4.47
CA ASP A 88 -14.50 -15.63 3.92
C ASP A 88 -13.94 -16.70 2.97
N LEU A 89 -12.67 -16.57 2.55
CA LEU A 89 -11.94 -17.63 1.86
C LEU A 89 -11.72 -18.80 2.84
N SER A 90 -12.71 -19.68 2.94
CA SER A 90 -12.57 -20.96 3.63
C SER A 90 -11.51 -21.85 2.96
N ASP A 91 -11.05 -22.89 3.65
CA ASP A 91 -10.27 -23.98 3.03
C ASP A 91 -11.02 -24.72 1.89
N GLU A 92 -12.30 -24.39 1.65
CA GLU A 92 -13.20 -24.99 0.65
C GLU A 92 -13.61 -24.03 -0.47
N VAL A 93 -12.85 -22.97 -0.74
CA VAL A 93 -13.16 -22.05 -1.86
C VAL A 93 -12.86 -22.74 -3.18
N ASP A 94 -13.86 -22.77 -4.07
CA ASP A 94 -13.71 -23.20 -5.45
C ASP A 94 -12.50 -22.49 -6.09
N GLU A 95 -11.61 -23.24 -6.76
CA GLU A 95 -10.34 -22.75 -7.36
C GLU A 95 -10.51 -21.57 -8.36
N ASP A 96 -11.75 -21.17 -8.64
CA ASP A 96 -12.15 -20.17 -9.64
C ASP A 96 -12.46 -18.77 -9.07
N GLU A 97 -12.37 -18.53 -7.75
CA GLU A 97 -12.67 -17.19 -7.20
C GLU A 97 -11.50 -16.20 -7.39
N GLU A 98 -11.68 -15.24 -8.31
CA GLU A 98 -10.67 -14.23 -8.67
C GLU A 98 -10.56 -13.10 -7.62
N ASP A 99 -9.34 -12.80 -7.15
CA ASP A 99 -9.05 -11.62 -6.31
C ASP A 99 -9.17 -10.33 -7.12
N VAL A 100 -10.39 -9.79 -7.18
CA VAL A 100 -10.70 -8.53 -7.88
C VAL A 100 -10.04 -7.30 -7.24
N TYR A 101 -9.48 -7.41 -6.03
CA TYR A 101 -8.84 -6.32 -5.30
C TYR A 101 -7.34 -6.24 -5.57
N GLN A 102 -6.71 -7.35 -5.96
CA GLN A 102 -5.26 -7.44 -6.22
C GLN A 102 -4.74 -6.34 -7.14
N GLN A 103 -5.55 -5.94 -8.13
CA GLN A 103 -5.18 -4.86 -9.06
C GLN A 103 -4.91 -3.51 -8.37
N TYR A 104 -5.48 -3.25 -7.20
CA TYR A 104 -5.31 -2.00 -6.44
C TYR A 104 -4.18 -2.09 -5.40
N TRP A 105 -3.68 -3.28 -5.10
CA TRP A 105 -2.69 -3.52 -4.06
C TRP A 105 -1.33 -2.93 -4.46
N ILE A 106 -0.73 -2.15 -3.55
CA ILE A 106 0.63 -1.62 -3.67
C ILE A 106 1.63 -2.29 -2.73
N TRP A 107 1.40 -2.21 -1.42
CA TRP A 107 2.32 -2.75 -0.42
C TRP A 107 1.56 -3.41 0.72
N SER A 108 2.21 -4.31 1.43
CA SER A 108 1.73 -4.85 2.69
C SER A 108 2.84 -4.95 3.72
N SER A 109 2.40 -4.85 4.97
CA SER A 109 3.13 -5.31 6.14
C SER A 109 2.19 -6.23 6.93
N ARG A 110 2.67 -6.71 8.08
CA ARG A 110 1.85 -7.51 8.99
C ARG A 110 0.57 -6.78 9.43
N ASP A 111 0.68 -5.46 9.61
CA ASP A 111 -0.37 -4.63 10.22
C ASP A 111 -1.18 -3.83 9.22
N PHE A 112 -0.64 -3.61 8.01
CA PHE A 112 -1.23 -2.68 7.05
C PHE A 112 -1.15 -3.18 5.62
N GLN A 113 -2.09 -2.70 4.81
CA GLN A 113 -2.07 -2.81 3.36
C GLN A 113 -2.23 -1.43 2.75
N THR A 114 -1.54 -1.20 1.64
CA THR A 114 -1.59 0.05 0.90
C THR A 114 -2.23 -0.20 -0.45
N TRP A 115 -3.23 0.62 -0.79
CA TRP A 115 -3.99 0.52 -2.03
C TRP A 115 -3.93 1.83 -2.80
N VAL A 116 -4.02 1.75 -4.12
CA VAL A 116 -4.12 2.91 -5.01
C VAL A 116 -5.25 2.70 -5.99
N TYR A 117 -6.14 3.70 -6.09
CA TYR A 117 -7.28 3.65 -6.98
C TYR A 117 -7.80 5.04 -7.36
N GLN A 118 -8.81 5.06 -8.23
CA GLN A 118 -9.55 6.26 -8.62
C GLN A 118 -11.04 6.12 -8.40
N LYS A 119 -11.68 7.24 -8.03
CA LYS A 119 -13.13 7.37 -7.99
C LYS A 119 -13.52 8.81 -8.30
N GLY A 120 -14.47 9.00 -9.21
CA GLY A 120 -14.95 10.34 -9.57
C GLY A 120 -13.85 11.26 -10.14
N GLY A 121 -12.91 10.70 -10.92
CA GLY A 121 -11.81 11.45 -11.54
C GLY A 121 -10.68 11.85 -10.58
N LYS A 122 -10.73 11.43 -9.32
CA LYS A 122 -9.71 11.70 -8.30
C LYS A 122 -8.93 10.44 -7.98
N SER A 123 -7.66 10.59 -7.63
CA SER A 123 -6.75 9.51 -7.24
C SER A 123 -6.61 9.44 -5.74
N TYR A 124 -6.59 8.22 -5.21
CA TYR A 124 -6.51 7.96 -3.77
C TYR A 124 -5.41 6.95 -3.46
N VAL A 125 -4.75 7.17 -2.32
CA VAL A 125 -3.98 6.17 -1.59
C VAL A 125 -4.77 5.83 -0.34
N GLU A 126 -4.99 4.54 -0.11
CA GLU A 126 -5.62 4.03 1.10
C GLU A 126 -4.62 3.18 1.88
N LEU A 127 -4.43 3.48 3.15
CA LEU A 127 -3.70 2.63 4.09
C LEU A 127 -4.73 1.98 5.02
N SER A 128 -4.95 0.68 4.85
CA SER A 128 -5.89 -0.09 5.66
C SER A 128 -5.19 -0.95 6.70
N PRO A 129 -5.78 -1.14 7.89
CA PRO A 129 -5.42 -2.25 8.77
C PRO A 129 -5.51 -3.60 8.04
N SER A 130 -4.59 -4.51 8.34
CA SER A 130 -4.59 -5.90 7.86
C SER A 130 -4.87 -6.84 9.03
N TYR A 131 -5.75 -7.82 8.85
CA TYR A 131 -5.94 -8.86 9.87
C TYR A 131 -4.76 -9.84 9.83
N ARG A 132 -3.95 -9.79 10.89
CA ARG A 132 -2.64 -10.46 10.97
C ARG A 132 -2.68 -11.96 10.73
N TRP A 133 -3.78 -12.60 11.12
CA TRP A 133 -3.91 -14.05 11.19
C TRP A 133 -4.53 -14.67 9.93
N HIS A 134 -4.72 -13.90 8.85
CA HIS A 134 -5.06 -14.47 7.55
C HIS A 134 -3.92 -15.33 6.95
N TYR A 135 -2.66 -15.07 7.32
CA TYR A 135 -1.50 -15.71 6.67
C TYR A 135 -0.41 -16.16 7.63
N LEU A 136 -0.51 -15.77 8.91
CA LEU A 136 0.54 -15.98 9.89
C LEU A 136 -0.08 -16.51 11.17
N GLU A 137 0.49 -17.61 11.65
CA GLU A 137 0.22 -18.08 12.99
C GLU A 137 0.58 -16.99 14.01
N PRO A 138 -0.17 -16.89 15.13
CA PRO A 138 0.18 -16.00 16.22
C PRO A 138 1.61 -16.25 16.69
N ILE A 139 2.37 -15.17 16.91
CA ILE A 139 3.68 -15.31 17.57
C ILE A 139 3.49 -15.58 19.06
N GLU A 140 4.51 -16.12 19.72
CA GLU A 140 4.45 -16.47 21.14
C GLU A 140 4.03 -15.26 22.00
N ASN A 141 3.00 -15.44 22.84
CA ASN A 141 2.41 -14.41 23.70
C ASN A 141 1.66 -13.26 22.98
N GLU A 142 1.37 -13.39 21.68
CA GLU A 142 0.50 -12.42 21.00
C GLU A 142 -0.95 -12.54 21.48
N VAL A 143 -1.56 -11.39 21.79
CA VAL A 143 -3.00 -11.34 22.05
C VAL A 143 -3.72 -11.48 20.71
N VAL A 144 -4.35 -12.63 20.51
CA VAL A 144 -5.20 -12.90 19.35
C VAL A 144 -6.58 -12.31 19.62
N ILE A 145 -7.07 -11.48 18.68
CA ILE A 145 -8.45 -10.99 18.65
C ILE A 145 -9.18 -11.69 17.52
N THR A 146 -10.51 -11.83 17.61
CA THR A 146 -11.27 -12.40 16.50
C THR A 146 -11.35 -11.45 15.32
N PHE A 147 -11.72 -11.98 14.15
CA PHE A 147 -11.96 -11.15 12.98
C PHE A 147 -13.06 -10.11 13.23
N GLU A 148 -14.13 -10.47 13.93
CA GLU A 148 -15.20 -9.53 14.28
C GLU A 148 -14.72 -8.43 15.23
N GLU A 149 -13.80 -8.73 16.15
CA GLU A 149 -13.19 -7.74 17.03
C GLU A 149 -12.29 -6.78 16.25
N PHE A 150 -11.49 -7.29 15.31
CA PHE A 150 -10.70 -6.49 14.39
C PHE A 150 -11.58 -5.54 13.57
N MET A 151 -12.66 -6.05 12.99
CA MET A 151 -13.57 -5.25 12.15
C MET A 151 -14.29 -4.14 12.92
N LYS A 152 -14.57 -4.31 14.23
CA LYS A 152 -15.14 -3.24 15.07
C LYS A 152 -14.21 -2.03 15.22
N GLY A 153 -12.88 -2.26 15.20
CA GLY A 153 -11.87 -1.20 15.30
C GLY A 153 -11.34 -0.74 13.95
N TYR A 154 -11.81 -1.31 12.84
CA TYR A 154 -11.26 -1.09 11.52
C TYR A 154 -11.41 0.37 11.09
N LYS A 155 -10.27 1.00 10.80
CA LYS A 155 -10.23 2.40 10.37
C LYS A 155 -9.09 2.61 9.37
N PRO A 156 -9.40 2.79 8.08
CA PRO A 156 -8.40 3.11 7.08
C PRO A 156 -8.05 4.60 7.11
N ILE A 157 -6.86 4.91 6.62
CA ILE A 157 -6.43 6.27 6.29
C ILE A 157 -6.56 6.43 4.78
N VAL A 158 -7.26 7.47 4.33
CA VAL A 158 -7.48 7.74 2.91
C VAL A 158 -6.93 9.09 2.54
N ILE A 159 -6.12 9.12 1.49
CA ILE A 159 -5.40 10.31 1.04
C ILE A 159 -5.78 10.56 -0.41
N GLU A 160 -6.44 11.69 -0.66
CA GLU A 160 -6.65 12.18 -2.03
C GLU A 160 -5.35 12.82 -2.55
N ILE A 161 -4.90 12.42 -3.73
CA ILE A 161 -3.72 12.97 -4.40
C ILE A 161 -4.18 13.87 -5.55
N THR A 162 -3.78 15.14 -5.52
CA THR A 162 -4.05 16.07 -6.62
C THR A 162 -3.29 15.66 -7.87
N SER A 163 -3.82 15.98 -9.06
CA SER A 163 -3.16 15.67 -10.33
C SER A 163 -1.75 16.27 -10.42
N GLU A 164 -1.54 17.50 -9.91
CA GLU A 164 -0.23 18.14 -9.85
C GLU A 164 0.76 17.33 -8.99
N LYS A 165 0.31 16.88 -7.80
CA LYS A 165 1.16 16.09 -6.92
C LYS A 165 1.45 14.71 -7.50
N LEU A 166 0.46 14.08 -8.12
CA LEU A 166 0.59 12.80 -8.80
C LEU A 166 1.69 12.86 -9.88
N THR A 167 1.69 13.90 -10.72
CA THR A 167 2.75 14.11 -11.73
C THR A 167 4.13 14.24 -11.09
N LYS A 168 4.26 15.08 -10.04
CA LYS A 168 5.55 15.26 -9.33
C LYS A 168 6.07 13.97 -8.71
N VAL A 169 5.19 13.17 -8.11
CA VAL A 169 5.55 11.86 -7.53
C VAL A 169 6.00 10.89 -8.62
N LEU A 170 5.28 10.83 -9.75
CA LEU A 170 5.65 9.97 -10.87
C LEU A 170 7.00 10.34 -11.48
N ASP A 171 7.31 11.63 -11.61
CA ASP A 171 8.61 12.08 -12.12
C ASP A 171 9.75 11.75 -11.17
N LEU A 172 9.53 11.88 -9.85
CA LEU A 172 10.46 11.44 -8.83
C LEU A 172 10.72 9.92 -8.91
N LEU A 173 9.66 9.12 -9.01
CA LEU A 173 9.77 7.66 -9.13
C LEU A 173 10.49 7.24 -10.41
N LYS A 174 10.21 7.89 -11.55
CA LYS A 174 10.94 7.66 -12.81
C LYS A 174 12.43 7.96 -12.66
N LYS A 175 12.78 9.05 -11.98
CA LYS A 175 14.17 9.38 -11.71
C LYS A 175 14.85 8.31 -10.86
N ILE A 176 14.21 7.85 -9.78
CA ILE A 176 14.75 6.76 -8.95
C ILE A 176 14.93 5.49 -9.79
N LYS A 177 13.94 5.14 -10.63
CA LYS A 177 14.03 3.98 -11.52
C LYS A 177 15.23 4.07 -12.46
N HIS A 178 15.41 5.24 -13.09
CA HIS A 178 16.54 5.51 -13.97
C HIS A 178 17.88 5.40 -13.23
N ASP A 179 18.01 6.09 -12.09
CA ASP A 179 19.28 6.19 -11.34
C ASP A 179 19.73 4.83 -10.77
N LEU A 180 18.79 3.92 -10.49
CA LEU A 180 19.07 2.58 -9.96
C LEU A 180 18.96 1.45 -10.99
N GLY A 181 18.64 1.75 -12.26
CA GLY A 181 18.47 0.73 -13.30
C GLY A 181 17.30 -0.24 -13.06
N ILE A 182 16.21 0.27 -12.48
CA ILE A 182 14.95 -0.47 -12.26
C ILE A 182 14.11 -0.43 -13.55
N SER A 183 13.74 -1.60 -14.07
CA SER A 183 12.83 -1.77 -15.21
C SER A 183 11.41 -1.32 -14.88
#